data_AF-A0A257GAU6-F1
#
_entry.id   AF-A0A257GAU6-F1
#
_cell.length_a   1.000
_cell.length_b   1.000
_cell.length_c   1.000
_cell.angle_alpha   90.00
_cell.angle_beta   90.00
_cell.angle_gamma   90.00
#
_symmetry.space_group_name_H-M   'P 1'
#
loop_
_entity.id
_entity.type
_entity.pdbx_description
1 polymer ?
#
loop_
_entity_poly.entity_id
_entity_poly.type
_entity_poly.pdbx_seq_one_letter_code
_entity_poly.pdbx_strand_id
1 'polypeptide(L)'
;MNLVTTRQPEAALAPGARTILEHHAAALLRHTAEQTFPLADEVMALDAAHYTCPDRFAQEKQRIFKRVPLVLAASCEVPGPGDYKTLEVAGISILLVRDRHGAVHALLNSCTHRGAAVASGCGAAARFTCPYHGWTFAQDGALIGIASAADFGAVDKAALAMKRFPVAERAGLVWAILDPASPHDPGDLLGGIDDLIAGFGLESWTHAGTRVLHGPNWKLAFDAHLEFYHVPVLHRETFGPDRSNRAFYFAQGAHQRVIAPQSRPGMASRDDLYALGRVPGADEPVDPLLMGEWILFPGVSINTFYPNGQRGVLLSVVVPGAEVGTSTTTQTFLAETAPDEVTRGMMDDLGAFLAHVVGDEDLPTSAFQQQVFGTGLVGDVRFGRNEGGLQHFHGWLDRLIAAGDTDLPALLSASCLPR
;
A
#
# COMPACT_ATOMS: atom_id res chain seq x y z
N MET A 1 12.89 10.72 33.52
CA MET A 1 14.28 10.71 33.03
C MET A 1 14.19 10.73 31.52
N ASN A 2 14.31 11.91 30.91
CA ASN A 2 14.09 12.12 29.48
C ASN A 2 15.24 11.49 28.70
N LEU A 3 15.05 10.24 28.26
CA LEU A 3 15.83 9.70 27.16
C LEU A 3 15.38 10.43 25.90
N VAL A 4 16.05 11.55 25.62
CA VAL A 4 16.11 12.08 24.26
C VAL A 4 16.87 11.03 23.47
N THR A 5 16.16 10.08 22.89
CA THR A 5 16.67 9.29 21.77
C THR A 5 17.06 10.29 20.71
N THR A 6 18.37 10.46 20.51
CA THR A 6 18.90 11.26 19.41
C THR A 6 18.45 10.60 18.12
N ARG A 7 17.43 11.21 17.48
CA ARG A 7 16.91 10.80 16.18
C ARG A 7 18.08 10.73 15.22
N GLN A 8 18.17 9.67 14.41
CA GLN A 8 19.05 9.72 13.26
C GLN A 8 18.62 10.89 12.36
N PRO A 9 19.55 11.59 11.69
CA PRO A 9 19.19 12.69 10.81
C PRO A 9 18.16 12.17 9.80
N GLU A 10 16.97 12.79 9.80
CA GLU A 10 15.94 12.49 8.81
C GLU A 10 16.56 12.64 7.41
N ALA A 11 16.28 11.68 6.52
CA ALA A 11 16.61 11.86 5.12
C ALA A 11 15.97 13.18 4.68
N ALA A 12 16.78 14.14 4.22
CA ALA A 12 16.28 15.42 3.81
C ALA A 12 15.32 15.21 2.64
N LEU A 13 14.03 15.54 2.86
CA LEU A 13 13.03 15.54 1.79
C LEU A 13 13.55 16.33 0.59
N ALA A 14 13.22 15.86 -0.61
CA ALA A 14 13.42 16.67 -1.81
C ALA A 14 12.73 18.04 -1.62
N PRO A 15 13.37 19.18 -2.00
CA PRO A 15 12.79 20.49 -1.77
C PRO A 15 11.35 20.65 -2.30
N GLY A 16 11.06 20.06 -3.47
CA GLY A 16 9.71 20.07 -4.05
C GLY A 16 8.69 19.29 -3.22
N ALA A 17 9.08 18.15 -2.66
CA ALA A 17 8.22 17.34 -1.80
C ALA A 17 7.82 18.09 -0.53
N ARG A 18 8.79 18.74 0.13
CA ARG A 18 8.51 19.56 1.31
C ARG A 18 7.53 20.69 1.00
N THR A 19 7.72 21.41 -0.10
CA THR A 19 6.80 22.49 -0.52
C THR A 19 5.37 21.98 -0.73
N ILE A 20 5.19 20.80 -1.33
CA ILE A 20 3.87 20.17 -1.50
C ILE A 20 3.23 19.88 -0.13
N LEU A 21 3.99 19.28 0.79
CA LEU A 21 3.48 18.96 2.12
C LEU A 21 3.13 20.21 2.96
N GLU A 22 3.95 21.26 2.87
CA GLU A 22 3.68 22.56 3.50
C GLU A 22 2.42 23.21 2.92
N HIS A 23 2.18 23.06 1.62
CA HIS A 23 0.93 23.51 0.98
C HIS A 23 -0.29 22.74 1.52
N HIS A 24 -0.20 21.41 1.63
CA HIS A 24 -1.25 20.59 2.25
C HIS A 24 -1.54 21.08 3.67
N ALA A 25 -0.49 21.25 4.48
CA ALA A 25 -0.60 21.71 5.86
C ALA A 25 -1.25 23.10 5.98
N ALA A 26 -0.84 24.06 5.15
CA ALA A 26 -1.43 25.39 5.12
C ALA A 26 -2.92 25.36 4.74
N ALA A 27 -3.30 24.54 3.76
CA ALA A 27 -4.70 24.35 3.38
C ALA A 27 -5.52 23.73 4.52
N LEU A 28 -5.00 22.70 5.18
CA LEU A 28 -5.63 22.07 6.35
C LEU A 28 -5.90 23.07 7.47
N LEU A 29 -4.87 23.81 7.87
CA LEU A 29 -4.95 24.80 8.94
C LEU A 29 -5.96 25.90 8.62
N ARG A 30 -5.95 26.44 7.39
CA ARG A 30 -6.91 27.45 6.93
C ARG A 30 -8.35 26.94 7.03
N HIS A 31 -8.63 25.79 6.41
CA HIS A 31 -9.98 25.22 6.42
C HIS A 31 -10.45 24.85 7.83
N THR A 32 -9.54 24.40 8.70
CA THR A 32 -9.85 24.09 10.09
C THR A 32 -10.21 25.36 10.87
N ALA A 33 -9.44 26.43 10.72
CA ALA A 33 -9.72 27.72 11.34
C ALA A 33 -11.05 28.34 10.85
N GLU A 34 -11.37 28.14 9.57
CA GLU A 34 -12.63 28.59 8.96
C GLU A 34 -13.82 27.64 9.20
N GLN A 35 -13.57 26.47 9.81
CA GLN A 35 -14.56 25.39 10.01
C GLN A 35 -15.21 24.93 8.69
N THR A 36 -14.43 24.87 7.62
CA THR A 36 -14.86 24.43 6.29
C THR A 36 -14.22 23.11 5.87
N PHE A 37 -14.85 22.42 4.93
CA PHE A 37 -14.28 21.24 4.25
C PHE A 37 -14.48 21.40 2.75
N PRO A 38 -13.42 21.25 1.92
CA PRO A 38 -13.57 21.09 0.48
C PRO A 38 -14.49 19.91 0.18
N LEU A 39 -15.42 20.11 -0.74
CA LEU A 39 -16.33 19.08 -1.23
C LEU A 39 -16.06 18.91 -2.72
N ALA A 40 -16.23 17.68 -3.22
CA ALA A 40 -16.25 17.44 -4.66
C ALA A 40 -17.36 18.27 -5.33
N ASP A 41 -17.19 18.54 -6.63
CA ASP A 41 -18.12 19.36 -7.39
C ASP A 41 -19.52 18.73 -7.45
N GLU A 42 -19.57 17.41 -7.66
CA GLU A 42 -20.81 16.65 -7.88
C GLU A 42 -20.88 15.37 -7.02
N VAL A 43 -22.08 14.79 -6.94
CA VAL A 43 -22.28 13.43 -6.42
C VAL A 43 -21.96 12.45 -7.55
N MET A 44 -21.12 11.46 -7.28
CA MET A 44 -20.82 10.40 -8.25
C MET A 44 -21.79 9.25 -8.08
N ALA A 45 -22.41 8.79 -9.17
CA ALA A 45 -23.08 7.51 -9.22
C ALA A 45 -22.12 6.47 -9.81
N LEU A 46 -21.99 5.32 -9.14
CA LEU A 46 -21.19 4.19 -9.58
C LEU A 46 -22.11 2.98 -9.75
N ASP A 47 -22.03 2.31 -10.89
CA ASP A 47 -22.79 1.08 -11.12
C ASP A 47 -22.33 0.00 -10.13
N ALA A 48 -23.28 -0.59 -9.39
CA ALA A 48 -22.98 -1.64 -8.40
C ALA A 48 -22.31 -2.88 -9.04
N ALA A 49 -22.48 -3.07 -10.36
CA ALA A 49 -21.79 -4.09 -11.14
C ALA A 49 -20.26 -3.92 -11.11
N HIS A 50 -19.71 -2.75 -10.77
CA HIS A 50 -18.27 -2.59 -10.56
C HIS A 50 -17.73 -3.53 -9.48
N TYR A 51 -18.56 -3.97 -8.53
CA TYR A 51 -18.17 -4.87 -7.45
C TYR A 51 -18.50 -6.35 -7.70
N THR A 52 -19.25 -6.67 -8.77
CA THR A 52 -19.78 -8.03 -9.00
C THR A 52 -19.49 -8.58 -10.40
N CYS A 53 -19.19 -7.72 -11.38
CA CYS A 53 -18.98 -8.12 -12.77
C CYS A 53 -17.67 -8.89 -12.97
N PRO A 54 -17.70 -10.16 -13.42
CA PRO A 54 -16.49 -10.95 -13.68
C PRO A 54 -15.57 -10.38 -14.75
N ASP A 55 -16.14 -9.80 -15.82
CA ASP A 55 -15.35 -9.21 -16.91
C ASP A 55 -14.60 -7.97 -16.43
N ARG A 56 -15.26 -7.12 -15.63
CA ARG A 56 -14.62 -5.96 -15.01
C ARG A 56 -13.51 -6.40 -14.06
N PHE A 57 -13.75 -7.40 -13.22
CA PHE A 57 -12.74 -7.95 -12.32
C PHE A 57 -11.53 -8.51 -13.06
N ALA A 58 -11.76 -9.23 -14.16
CA ALA A 58 -10.69 -9.71 -15.03
C ALA A 58 -9.91 -8.53 -15.65
N GLN A 59 -10.60 -7.48 -16.11
CA GLN A 59 -9.96 -6.26 -16.60
C GLN A 59 -9.15 -5.57 -15.51
N GLU A 60 -9.64 -5.43 -14.28
CA GLU A 60 -8.89 -4.85 -13.15
C GLU A 60 -7.60 -5.64 -12.89
N LYS A 61 -7.67 -6.97 -12.83
CA LYS A 61 -6.47 -7.81 -12.65
C LYS A 61 -5.46 -7.63 -13.79
N GLN A 62 -5.91 -7.53 -15.04
CA GLN A 62 -5.00 -7.42 -16.20
C GLN A 62 -4.50 -5.99 -16.43
N ARG A 63 -5.37 -4.98 -16.24
CA ARG A 63 -5.13 -3.60 -16.64
C ARG A 63 -4.62 -2.72 -15.50
N ILE A 64 -4.85 -3.12 -14.25
CA ILE A 64 -4.33 -2.45 -13.05
C ILE A 64 -3.22 -3.29 -12.43
N PHE A 65 -3.54 -4.42 -11.79
CA PHE A 65 -2.58 -5.18 -10.96
C PHE A 65 -1.39 -5.80 -11.71
N LYS A 66 -1.43 -5.88 -13.04
CA LYS A 66 -0.28 -6.31 -13.85
C LYS A 66 0.49 -5.18 -14.53
N ARG A 67 -0.05 -3.95 -14.53
CA ARG A 67 0.47 -2.85 -15.38
C ARG A 67 0.93 -1.63 -14.61
N VAL A 68 0.37 -1.38 -13.43
CA VAL A 68 0.79 -0.25 -12.58
C VAL A 68 1.77 -0.71 -11.50
N PRO A 69 2.61 0.18 -10.96
CA PRO A 69 3.47 -0.15 -9.82
C PRO A 69 2.64 -0.60 -8.61
N LEU A 70 2.99 -1.76 -8.04
CA LEU A 70 2.41 -2.29 -6.82
C LEU A 70 3.46 -2.34 -5.71
N VAL A 71 3.11 -1.91 -4.50
CA VAL A 71 3.92 -2.20 -3.32
C VAL A 71 3.78 -3.67 -2.97
N LEU A 72 4.88 -4.42 -3.04
CA LEU A 72 4.92 -5.85 -2.67
C LEU A 72 5.30 -6.07 -1.20
N ALA A 73 6.14 -5.18 -0.65
CA ALA A 73 6.66 -5.26 0.70
C ALA A 73 7.28 -3.93 1.12
N ALA A 74 7.40 -3.71 2.43
CA ALA A 74 8.39 -2.78 2.95
C ALA A 74 9.80 -3.38 2.80
N SER A 75 10.79 -2.55 2.54
CA SER A 75 12.19 -2.96 2.33
C SER A 75 12.75 -3.78 3.51
N CYS A 76 12.33 -3.44 4.73
CA CYS A 76 12.75 -4.12 5.96
C CYS A 76 12.19 -5.56 6.11
N GLU A 77 11.27 -5.99 5.25
CA GLU A 77 10.79 -7.39 5.23
C GLU A 77 11.77 -8.34 4.52
N VAL A 78 12.72 -7.80 3.74
CA VAL A 78 13.86 -8.52 3.16
C VAL A 78 15.15 -7.70 3.40
N PRO A 79 15.58 -7.55 4.67
CA PRO A 79 16.57 -6.55 5.05
C PRO A 79 18.00 -6.89 4.59
N GLY A 80 18.35 -8.17 4.56
CA GLY A 80 19.70 -8.64 4.33
C GLY A 80 19.89 -9.44 3.04
N PRO A 81 21.14 -9.55 2.55
CA PRO A 81 21.50 -10.44 1.46
C PRO A 81 21.04 -11.89 1.66
N GLY A 82 20.26 -12.41 0.72
CA GLY A 82 19.66 -13.73 0.72
C GLY A 82 18.31 -13.83 1.41
N ASP A 83 17.87 -12.80 2.13
CA ASP A 83 16.54 -12.77 2.71
C ASP A 83 15.49 -12.77 1.60
N TYR A 84 14.47 -13.59 1.77
CA TYR A 84 13.38 -13.75 0.83
C TYR A 84 12.05 -13.88 1.53
N LYS A 85 10.99 -13.54 0.80
CA LYS A 85 9.61 -13.86 1.14
C LYS A 85 8.83 -14.26 -0.11
N THR A 86 7.84 -15.12 0.07
CA THR A 86 6.86 -15.44 -0.96
C THR A 86 5.54 -14.79 -0.65
N LEU A 87 4.85 -14.29 -1.67
CA LEU A 87 3.53 -13.69 -1.57
C LEU A 87 2.70 -14.00 -2.82
N GLU A 88 1.39 -13.85 -2.72
CA GLU A 88 0.49 -13.91 -3.87
C GLU A 88 -0.17 -12.56 -4.08
N VAL A 89 -0.10 -12.05 -5.31
CA VAL A 89 -0.73 -10.78 -5.69
C VAL A 89 -1.56 -10.99 -6.94
N ALA A 90 -2.86 -10.74 -6.85
CA ALA A 90 -3.81 -10.92 -7.95
C ALA A 90 -3.73 -12.32 -8.63
N GLY A 91 -3.48 -13.38 -7.85
CA GLY A 91 -3.31 -14.76 -8.34
C GLY A 91 -1.94 -15.08 -8.94
N ILE A 92 -0.94 -14.21 -8.79
CA ILE A 92 0.45 -14.44 -9.21
C ILE A 92 1.29 -14.74 -7.97
N SER A 93 1.91 -15.92 -7.93
CA SER A 93 2.86 -16.29 -6.87
C SER A 93 4.23 -15.66 -7.13
N ILE A 94 4.71 -14.86 -6.19
CA ILE A 94 5.93 -14.06 -6.30
C ILE A 94 6.94 -14.54 -5.25
N LEU A 95 8.19 -14.65 -5.67
CA LEU A 95 9.36 -14.77 -4.81
C LEU A 95 10.09 -13.44 -4.83
N LEU A 96 10.07 -12.74 -3.69
CA LEU A 96 10.84 -11.54 -3.46
C LEU A 96 12.12 -11.91 -2.72
N VAL A 97 13.27 -11.49 -3.22
CA VAL A 97 14.58 -11.82 -2.62
C VAL A 97 15.57 -10.67 -2.76
N ARG A 98 16.33 -10.38 -1.72
CA ARG A 98 17.51 -9.51 -1.81
C ARG A 98 18.72 -10.36 -2.15
N ASP A 99 19.43 -10.03 -3.23
CA ASP A 99 20.60 -10.80 -3.64
C ASP A 99 21.85 -10.47 -2.78
N ARG A 100 22.92 -11.22 -3.02
CA ARG A 100 24.22 -11.03 -2.35
C ARG A 100 24.83 -9.64 -2.50
N HIS A 101 24.42 -8.88 -3.51
CA HIS A 101 24.89 -7.53 -3.81
C HIS A 101 23.96 -6.45 -3.25
N GLY A 102 22.87 -6.85 -2.58
CA GLY A 102 21.90 -5.96 -1.96
C GLY A 102 20.73 -5.56 -2.87
N ALA A 103 20.70 -6.02 -4.13
CA ALA A 103 19.61 -5.69 -5.06
C ALA A 103 18.39 -6.59 -4.81
N VAL A 104 17.19 -5.99 -4.80
CA VAL A 104 15.94 -6.73 -4.67
C VAL A 104 15.48 -7.25 -6.04
N HIS A 105 15.05 -8.52 -6.08
CA HIS A 105 14.46 -9.17 -7.25
C HIS A 105 13.04 -9.62 -6.93
N ALA A 106 12.10 -9.35 -7.82
CA ALA A 106 10.76 -9.95 -7.82
C ALA A 106 10.68 -10.98 -8.95
N LEU A 107 10.47 -12.25 -8.59
CA LEU A 107 10.47 -13.38 -9.51
C LEU A 107 9.12 -14.10 -9.48
N LEU A 108 8.67 -14.64 -10.61
CA LEU A 108 7.56 -15.61 -10.60
C LEU A 108 8.02 -16.83 -9.80
N ASN A 109 7.38 -17.16 -8.69
CA ASN A 109 7.71 -18.30 -7.84
C ASN A 109 7.24 -19.62 -8.49
N SER A 110 7.85 -19.95 -9.63
CA SER A 110 7.50 -21.10 -10.44
C SER A 110 8.74 -21.63 -11.15
N CYS A 111 9.00 -22.92 -10.94
CA CYS A 111 10.08 -23.64 -11.60
C CYS A 111 9.78 -23.76 -13.09
N THR A 112 10.73 -23.34 -13.93
CA THR A 112 10.61 -23.39 -15.40
C THR A 112 10.55 -24.79 -16.00
N HIS A 113 10.77 -25.84 -15.20
CA HIS A 113 10.57 -27.22 -15.64
C HIS A 113 9.07 -27.58 -15.76
N ARG A 114 8.32 -27.54 -14.65
CA ARG A 114 6.93 -28.01 -14.58
C ARG A 114 6.03 -27.16 -13.66
N GLY A 115 6.44 -25.93 -13.37
CA GLY A 115 5.59 -24.95 -12.71
C GLY A 115 5.53 -24.99 -11.18
N ALA A 116 6.18 -25.96 -10.52
CA ALA A 116 6.16 -26.07 -9.06
C ALA A 116 6.82 -24.84 -8.39
N ALA A 117 6.26 -24.39 -7.26
CA ALA A 117 6.87 -23.33 -6.46
C ALA A 117 8.31 -23.69 -6.07
N VAL A 118 9.22 -22.71 -6.12
CA VAL A 118 10.64 -22.91 -5.78
C VAL A 118 10.95 -22.55 -4.34
N ALA A 119 10.10 -21.75 -3.71
CA ALA A 119 10.20 -21.32 -2.32
C ALA A 119 8.81 -21.20 -1.68
N SER A 120 8.75 -21.15 -0.36
CA SER A 120 7.53 -20.95 0.41
C SER A 120 7.84 -20.23 1.73
N GLY A 121 6.97 -19.29 2.13
CA GLY A 121 7.14 -18.53 3.37
C GLY A 121 8.24 -17.48 3.25
N CYS A 122 8.97 -17.26 4.33
CA CYS A 122 10.10 -16.34 4.40
C CYS A 122 11.34 -17.03 4.98
N GLY A 123 12.52 -16.54 4.65
CA GLY A 123 13.77 -17.06 5.20
C GLY A 123 14.99 -16.46 4.49
N ALA A 124 16.14 -17.12 4.63
CA ALA A 124 17.37 -16.74 3.93
C ALA A 124 17.88 -17.89 3.06
N ALA A 125 18.21 -17.61 1.80
CA ALA A 125 18.71 -18.60 0.86
C ALA A 125 19.72 -18.02 -0.14
N ALA A 126 20.85 -18.71 -0.31
CA ALA A 126 21.85 -18.37 -1.34
C ALA A 126 21.43 -18.82 -2.76
N ARG A 127 20.50 -19.77 -2.85
CA ARG A 127 19.94 -20.35 -4.08
C ARG A 127 18.62 -21.05 -3.77
N PHE A 128 17.78 -21.22 -4.78
CA PHE A 128 16.47 -21.85 -4.67
C PHE A 128 16.44 -23.16 -5.44
N THR A 129 16.32 -24.30 -4.75
CA THR A 129 16.21 -25.61 -5.39
C THR A 129 14.76 -26.06 -5.37
N CYS A 130 14.19 -26.26 -6.55
CA CYS A 130 12.83 -26.73 -6.71
C CYS A 130 12.64 -28.09 -6.01
N PRO A 131 11.67 -28.21 -5.08
CA PRO A 131 11.46 -29.43 -4.31
C PRO A 131 10.95 -30.60 -5.17
N TYR A 132 10.50 -30.34 -6.40
CA TYR A 132 9.94 -31.38 -7.26
C TYR A 132 11.03 -32.24 -7.92
N HIS A 133 11.99 -31.63 -8.63
CA HIS A 133 13.00 -32.37 -9.41
C HIS A 133 14.41 -31.80 -9.28
N GLY A 134 14.67 -30.93 -8.30
CA GLY A 134 16.03 -30.45 -8.03
C GLY A 134 16.62 -29.48 -9.07
N TRP A 135 15.78 -28.79 -9.84
CA TRP A 135 16.25 -27.64 -10.63
C TRP A 135 16.58 -26.48 -9.69
N THR A 136 17.78 -25.91 -9.84
CA THR A 136 18.31 -24.91 -8.91
C THR A 136 18.51 -23.58 -9.61
N PHE A 137 17.99 -22.53 -9.00
CA PHE A 137 18.03 -21.15 -9.46
C PHE A 137 18.88 -20.29 -8.52
N ALA A 138 19.59 -19.31 -9.08
CA ALA A 138 20.25 -18.27 -8.31
C ALA A 138 19.23 -17.26 -7.74
N GLN A 139 19.69 -16.34 -6.89
CA GLN A 139 18.83 -15.31 -6.27
C GLN A 139 18.21 -14.35 -7.29
N ASP A 140 18.86 -14.15 -8.43
CA ASP A 140 18.32 -13.37 -9.54
C ASP A 140 17.42 -14.23 -10.47
N GLY A 141 17.14 -15.49 -10.12
CA GLY A 141 16.31 -16.40 -10.91
C GLY A 141 17.01 -17.09 -12.07
N ALA A 142 18.32 -16.89 -12.28
CA ALA A 142 19.06 -17.61 -13.31
C ALA A 142 19.08 -19.13 -13.02
N LEU A 143 18.80 -19.98 -14.00
CA LEU A 143 18.91 -21.43 -13.86
C LEU A 143 20.40 -21.81 -13.80
N ILE A 144 20.84 -22.34 -12.66
CA ILE A 144 22.26 -22.72 -12.44
C ILE A 144 22.46 -24.23 -12.42
N GLY A 145 21.46 -25.00 -11.98
CA GLY A 145 21.55 -26.46 -11.85
C GLY A 145 20.32 -27.19 -12.40
N ILE A 146 20.57 -28.29 -13.10
CA ILE A 146 19.55 -29.24 -13.56
C ILE A 146 19.95 -30.60 -13.00
N ALA A 147 19.06 -31.25 -12.24
CA ALA A 147 19.28 -32.63 -11.82
C ALA A 147 19.28 -33.55 -13.04
N SER A 148 20.20 -34.52 -13.07
CA SER A 148 20.42 -35.41 -14.22
C SER A 148 20.59 -34.66 -15.55
N ALA A 149 21.37 -33.57 -15.56
CA ALA A 149 21.54 -32.71 -16.74
C ALA A 149 21.94 -33.45 -18.03
N ALA A 150 22.63 -34.59 -17.93
CA ALA A 150 22.98 -35.43 -19.08
C ALA A 150 21.76 -35.95 -19.86
N ASP A 151 20.62 -36.16 -19.17
CA ASP A 151 19.37 -36.65 -19.77
C ASP A 151 18.63 -35.57 -20.57
N PHE A 152 19.01 -34.29 -20.41
CA PHE A 152 18.42 -33.16 -21.12
C PHE A 152 19.25 -32.69 -22.33
N GLY A 153 20.42 -33.29 -22.55
CA GLY A 153 21.32 -32.88 -23.64
C GLY A 153 21.82 -31.44 -23.48
N ALA A 154 21.97 -30.72 -24.60
CA ALA A 154 22.35 -29.32 -24.60
C ALA A 154 21.14 -28.44 -24.23
N VAL A 155 21.22 -27.78 -23.08
CA VAL A 155 20.17 -26.87 -22.57
C VAL A 155 20.68 -25.45 -22.54
N ASP A 156 19.94 -24.53 -23.18
CA ASP A 156 20.10 -23.10 -22.94
C ASP A 156 19.45 -22.73 -21.60
N LYS A 157 20.27 -22.65 -20.56
CA LYS A 157 19.80 -22.28 -19.21
C LYS A 157 19.28 -20.85 -19.13
N ALA A 158 19.75 -19.94 -20.00
CA ALA A 158 19.28 -18.55 -20.00
C ALA A 158 17.80 -18.48 -20.45
N ALA A 159 17.42 -19.27 -21.45
CA ALA A 159 16.03 -19.39 -21.89
C ALA A 159 15.09 -20.01 -20.84
N LEU A 160 15.65 -20.70 -19.84
CA LEU A 160 14.93 -21.38 -18.77
C LEU A 160 15.12 -20.72 -17.39
N ALA A 161 15.57 -19.47 -17.33
CA ALA A 161 15.56 -18.68 -16.12
C ALA A 161 14.13 -18.36 -15.65
N MET A 162 13.94 -18.16 -14.35
CA MET A 162 12.67 -17.70 -13.80
C MET A 162 12.27 -16.36 -14.44
N LYS A 163 10.96 -16.15 -14.63
CA LYS A 163 10.46 -14.86 -15.10
C LYS A 163 10.71 -13.80 -14.02
N ARG A 164 11.32 -12.69 -14.42
CA ARG A 164 11.59 -11.52 -13.58
C ARG A 164 10.50 -10.48 -13.82
N PHE A 165 10.02 -9.86 -12.77
CA PHE A 165 9.15 -8.69 -12.85
C PHE A 165 10.01 -7.43 -12.71
N PRO A 166 9.72 -6.35 -13.47
CA PRO A 166 10.33 -5.04 -13.20
C PRO A 166 10.10 -4.63 -11.75
N VAL A 167 11.16 -4.17 -11.08
CA VAL A 167 11.16 -3.85 -9.65
C VAL A 167 11.97 -2.59 -9.38
N ALA A 168 11.48 -1.74 -8.47
CA ALA A 168 12.17 -0.56 -7.97
C ALA A 168 12.05 -0.49 -6.44
N GLU A 169 13.15 -0.22 -5.76
CA GLU A 169 13.16 0.06 -4.31
C GLU A 169 13.24 1.58 -4.11
N ARG A 170 12.19 2.17 -3.54
CA ARG A 170 12.01 3.63 -3.37
C ARG A 170 11.25 3.92 -2.08
N ALA A 171 11.67 4.94 -1.33
CA ALA A 171 11.01 5.38 -0.09
C ALA A 171 10.79 4.25 0.95
N GLY A 172 11.75 3.32 1.05
CA GLY A 172 11.68 2.13 1.92
C GLY A 172 10.59 1.10 1.55
N LEU A 173 10.08 1.17 0.31
CA LEU A 173 9.08 0.25 -0.24
C LEU A 173 9.62 -0.43 -1.50
N VAL A 174 9.21 -1.69 -1.70
CA VAL A 174 9.52 -2.48 -2.90
C VAL A 174 8.34 -2.42 -3.86
N TRP A 175 8.53 -1.74 -4.98
CA TRP A 175 7.55 -1.54 -6.04
C TRP A 175 7.80 -2.52 -7.19
N ALA A 176 6.75 -3.11 -7.76
CA ALA A 176 6.88 -3.98 -8.93
C ALA A 176 5.71 -3.84 -9.91
N ILE A 177 5.97 -4.13 -11.19
CA ILE A 177 4.93 -4.31 -12.21
C ILE A 177 4.82 -5.80 -12.52
N LEU A 178 3.63 -6.39 -12.37
CA LEU A 178 3.43 -7.85 -12.50
C LEU A 178 3.24 -8.33 -13.95
N ASP A 179 4.02 -7.74 -14.85
CA ASP A 179 4.19 -8.16 -16.24
C ASP A 179 5.69 -8.19 -16.57
N PRO A 180 6.29 -9.38 -16.77
CA PRO A 180 7.69 -9.52 -17.17
C PRO A 180 8.03 -8.87 -18.51
N ALA A 181 7.03 -8.60 -19.36
CA ALA A 181 7.19 -7.95 -20.66
C ALA A 181 6.89 -6.45 -20.61
N SER A 182 6.58 -5.88 -19.43
CA SER A 182 6.34 -4.45 -19.30
C SER A 182 7.55 -3.66 -19.80
N PRO A 183 7.34 -2.63 -20.63
CA PRO A 183 8.42 -1.77 -21.13
C PRO A 183 8.85 -0.72 -20.10
N HIS A 184 8.16 -0.63 -18.96
CA HIS A 184 8.31 0.45 -17.99
C HIS A 184 9.07 0.01 -16.74
N ASP A 185 9.89 0.91 -16.21
CA ASP A 185 10.41 0.81 -14.84
C ASP A 185 9.32 1.26 -13.85
N PRO A 186 9.06 0.53 -12.75
CA PRO A 186 8.06 0.94 -11.78
C PRO A 186 8.33 2.32 -11.17
N GLY A 187 9.60 2.70 -11.02
CA GLY A 187 10.02 4.00 -10.48
C GLY A 187 9.60 5.17 -11.36
N ASP A 188 9.60 5.00 -12.68
CA ASP A 188 9.20 6.05 -13.63
C ASP A 188 7.68 6.32 -13.61
N LEU A 189 6.90 5.42 -13.01
CA LEU A 189 5.45 5.49 -12.95
C LEU A 189 4.90 5.91 -11.58
N LEU A 190 5.76 6.26 -10.61
CA LEU A 190 5.34 6.66 -9.26
C LEU A 190 4.77 8.08 -9.17
N GLY A 191 4.96 8.91 -10.20
CA GLY A 191 4.38 10.26 -10.26
C GLY A 191 4.83 11.16 -9.10
N GLY A 192 5.99 10.92 -8.50
CA GLY A 192 6.56 11.69 -7.38
C GLY A 192 5.95 11.39 -6.00
N ILE A 193 5.09 10.37 -5.87
CA ILE A 193 4.58 9.97 -4.55
C ILE A 193 5.69 9.45 -3.64
N ASP A 194 6.71 8.82 -4.21
CA ASP A 194 7.88 8.31 -3.49
C ASP A 194 8.67 9.44 -2.83
N ASP A 195 8.80 10.61 -3.46
CA ASP A 195 9.44 11.78 -2.84
C ASP A 195 8.66 12.26 -1.60
N LEU A 196 7.32 12.13 -1.58
CA LEU A 196 6.50 12.48 -0.42
C LEU A 196 6.61 11.41 0.68
N ILE A 197 6.58 10.14 0.31
CA ILE A 197 6.68 9.00 1.25
C ILE A 197 8.10 8.89 1.83
N ALA A 198 9.14 9.38 1.14
CA ALA A 198 10.50 9.42 1.66
C ALA A 198 10.62 10.19 2.99
N GLY A 199 9.68 11.11 3.28
CA GLY A 199 9.63 11.82 4.56
C GLY A 199 9.40 10.92 5.78
N PHE A 200 8.81 9.73 5.59
CA PHE A 200 8.70 8.74 6.66
C PHE A 200 10.06 8.12 7.01
N GLY A 201 11.00 8.06 6.07
CA GLY A 201 12.30 7.41 6.24
C GLY A 201 12.20 5.90 6.45
N LEU A 202 11.25 5.22 5.78
CA LEU A 202 10.95 3.79 5.98
C LEU A 202 12.14 2.87 5.68
N GLU A 203 13.17 3.35 4.96
CA GLU A 203 14.38 2.60 4.62
C GLU A 203 15.12 2.07 5.85
N SER A 204 15.04 2.78 6.98
CA SER A 204 15.73 2.42 8.23
C SER A 204 14.81 1.75 9.26
N TRP A 205 13.56 1.48 8.92
CA TRP A 205 12.57 1.01 9.88
C TRP A 205 12.67 -0.49 10.13
N THR A 206 12.04 -0.93 11.22
CA THR A 206 12.00 -2.33 11.64
C THR A 206 10.60 -2.91 11.46
N HIS A 207 10.51 -4.14 10.96
CA HIS A 207 9.28 -4.92 10.95
C HIS A 207 8.87 -5.30 12.38
N ALA A 208 7.62 -5.00 12.76
CA ALA A 208 7.09 -5.25 14.10
C ALA A 208 6.04 -6.37 14.13
N GLY A 209 5.38 -6.66 13.00
CA GLY A 209 4.40 -7.72 12.89
C GLY A 209 3.66 -7.70 11.56
N THR A 210 3.07 -8.82 11.19
CA THR A 210 2.20 -8.93 10.00
C THR A 210 0.99 -9.76 10.33
N ARG A 211 -0.16 -9.39 9.75
CA ARG A 211 -1.36 -10.23 9.72
C ARG A 211 -2.00 -10.21 8.33
N VAL A 212 -2.85 -11.21 8.09
CA VAL A 212 -3.61 -11.36 6.86
C VAL A 212 -5.08 -11.50 7.21
N LEU A 213 -5.92 -10.72 6.52
CA LEU A 213 -7.37 -10.76 6.60
C LEU A 213 -7.93 -11.10 5.21
N HIS A 214 -9.07 -11.77 5.18
CA HIS A 214 -9.78 -12.07 3.94
C HIS A 214 -11.08 -11.27 3.90
N GLY A 215 -11.37 -10.69 2.74
CA GLY A 215 -12.48 -9.76 2.56
C GLY A 215 -13.32 -10.04 1.32
N PRO A 216 -14.35 -9.21 1.08
CA PRO A 216 -15.17 -9.25 -0.14
C PRO A 216 -14.37 -8.73 -1.35
N ASN A 217 -15.03 -8.26 -2.43
CA ASN A 217 -14.33 -7.61 -3.54
C ASN A 217 -13.33 -6.57 -3.02
N TRP A 218 -12.14 -6.58 -3.62
CA TRP A 218 -11.00 -5.77 -3.17
C TRP A 218 -11.31 -4.27 -3.12
N LYS A 219 -12.19 -3.77 -3.98
CA LYS A 219 -12.61 -2.36 -3.94
C LYS A 219 -13.48 -2.08 -2.72
N LEU A 220 -14.43 -2.94 -2.36
CA LEU A 220 -15.21 -2.77 -1.14
C LEU A 220 -14.34 -2.82 0.12
N ALA A 221 -13.39 -3.75 0.16
CA ALA A 221 -12.44 -3.83 1.26
C ALA A 221 -11.51 -2.60 1.34
N PHE A 222 -11.31 -1.88 0.23
CA PHE A 222 -10.44 -0.71 0.17
C PHE A 222 -11.19 0.62 0.31
N ASP A 223 -12.46 0.70 -0.11
CA ASP A 223 -13.29 1.90 -0.14
C ASP A 223 -13.38 2.58 1.26
N ALA A 224 -13.37 1.80 2.35
CA ALA A 224 -13.37 2.31 3.73
C ALA A 224 -12.11 3.14 4.10
N HIS A 225 -10.99 2.99 3.36
CA HIS A 225 -9.78 3.80 3.57
C HIS A 225 -9.85 5.15 2.81
N LEU A 226 -10.86 5.34 1.96
CA LEU A 226 -10.94 6.46 1.03
C LEU A 226 -11.88 7.58 1.51
N GLU A 227 -12.55 7.40 2.64
CA GLU A 227 -13.46 8.37 3.24
C GLU A 227 -13.62 8.17 4.75
N PHE A 228 -14.10 9.20 5.45
CA PHE A 228 -14.40 9.14 6.90
C PHE A 228 -15.89 9.26 7.21
N TYR A 229 -16.77 9.25 6.21
CA TYR A 229 -18.21 9.39 6.37
C TYR A 229 -18.83 8.31 7.26
N HIS A 230 -18.35 7.06 7.15
CA HIS A 230 -18.83 5.96 7.99
C HIS A 230 -18.33 6.03 9.44
N VAL A 231 -17.18 6.68 9.70
CA VAL A 231 -16.42 6.57 10.97
C VAL A 231 -17.26 6.87 12.22
N PRO A 232 -17.98 8.00 12.36
CA PRO A 232 -18.76 8.26 13.58
C PRO A 232 -20.03 7.39 13.71
N VAL A 233 -20.36 6.62 12.67
CA VAL A 233 -21.57 5.78 12.64
C VAL A 233 -21.24 4.32 12.88
N LEU A 234 -20.36 3.75 12.04
CA LEU A 234 -19.95 2.35 12.09
C LEU A 234 -19.03 2.11 13.29
N HIS A 235 -18.03 2.97 13.47
CA HIS A 235 -17.04 2.86 14.54
C HIS A 235 -17.42 3.62 15.81
N ARG A 236 -18.72 3.80 16.07
CA ARG A 236 -19.17 4.59 17.24
C ARG A 236 -18.66 4.01 18.56
N GLU A 237 -18.67 2.68 18.68
CA GLU A 237 -18.29 1.99 19.91
C GLU A 237 -16.77 1.89 20.09
N THR A 238 -16.00 1.87 19.00
CA THR A 238 -14.53 1.78 19.02
C THR A 238 -13.86 3.15 19.03
N PHE A 239 -14.31 4.05 18.16
CA PHE A 239 -13.67 5.32 17.87
C PHE A 239 -14.42 6.54 18.42
N GLY A 240 -15.65 6.37 18.87
CA GLY A 240 -16.53 7.42 19.40
C GLY A 240 -17.33 8.15 18.32
N PRO A 241 -18.48 8.76 18.70
CA PRO A 241 -19.35 9.47 17.76
C PRO A 241 -18.80 10.85 17.31
N ASP A 242 -17.80 11.39 18.00
CA ASP A 242 -17.30 12.75 17.77
C ASP A 242 -16.25 12.84 16.64
N ARG A 243 -15.97 11.72 15.97
CA ARG A 243 -15.07 11.72 14.80
C ARG A 243 -15.70 12.46 13.62
N SER A 244 -14.86 13.14 12.86
CA SER A 244 -15.30 13.83 11.64
C SER A 244 -15.86 12.84 10.62
N ASN A 245 -17.02 13.15 10.05
CA ASN A 245 -17.59 12.41 8.91
C ASN A 245 -17.16 12.99 7.55
N ARG A 246 -16.14 13.87 7.56
CA ARG A 246 -15.56 14.55 6.40
C ARG A 246 -14.05 14.50 6.48
N ALA A 247 -13.41 14.49 5.33
CA ALA A 247 -11.96 14.53 5.21
C ALA A 247 -11.51 15.57 4.17
N PHE A 248 -10.24 15.92 4.25
CA PHE A 248 -9.47 16.61 3.24
C PHE A 248 -8.78 15.57 2.37
N TYR A 249 -8.76 15.84 1.06
CA TYR A 249 -8.19 14.96 0.06
C TYR A 249 -7.11 15.72 -0.72
N PHE A 250 -5.88 15.24 -0.65
CA PHE A 250 -4.78 15.78 -1.43
C PHE A 250 -4.30 14.74 -2.44
N ALA A 251 -4.52 14.98 -3.72
CA ALA A 251 -4.17 14.05 -4.78
C ALA A 251 -2.75 14.30 -5.32
N GLN A 252 -2.04 13.22 -5.64
CA GLN A 252 -0.79 13.20 -6.38
C GLN A 252 -0.93 12.14 -7.48
N GLY A 253 -1.37 12.56 -8.67
CA GLY A 253 -1.75 11.60 -9.71
C GLY A 253 -2.90 10.71 -9.22
N ALA A 254 -2.71 9.38 -9.27
CA ALA A 254 -3.67 8.39 -8.76
C ALA A 254 -3.61 8.18 -7.24
N HIS A 255 -2.54 8.66 -6.60
CA HIS A 255 -2.34 8.56 -5.16
C HIS A 255 -3.07 9.69 -4.45
N GLN A 256 -3.39 9.49 -3.18
CA GLN A 256 -4.03 10.55 -2.39
C GLN A 256 -3.67 10.46 -0.91
N ARG A 257 -3.81 11.58 -0.19
CA ARG A 257 -3.78 11.62 1.27
C ARG A 257 -5.13 12.03 1.80
N VAL A 258 -5.64 11.24 2.74
CA VAL A 258 -6.93 11.43 3.44
C VAL A 258 -6.64 11.84 4.87
N ILE A 259 -7.16 12.98 5.30
CA ILE A 259 -6.93 13.49 6.66
C ILE A 259 -8.10 14.35 7.13
N ALA A 260 -8.38 14.35 8.43
CA ALA A 260 -9.35 15.25 9.04
C ALA A 260 -8.78 15.85 10.33
N PRO A 261 -9.35 16.96 10.84
CA PRO A 261 -9.01 17.48 12.14
C PRO A 261 -9.19 16.41 13.21
N GLN A 262 -8.14 16.12 13.95
CA GLN A 262 -8.21 15.15 15.02
C GLN A 262 -8.65 15.84 16.31
N SER A 263 -9.89 15.62 16.71
CA SER A 263 -10.31 15.82 18.11
C SER A 263 -10.33 14.43 18.75
N ARG A 264 -9.39 14.10 19.63
CA ARG A 264 -9.54 12.96 20.55
C ARG A 264 -9.00 13.26 21.96
N PRO A 265 -9.62 12.72 23.02
CA PRO A 265 -9.16 12.91 24.41
C PRO A 265 -7.95 12.02 24.73
N GLY A 266 -6.99 12.51 25.50
CA GLY A 266 -6.16 11.66 26.36
C GLY A 266 -4.65 11.92 26.39
N MET A 267 -3.99 12.19 25.27
CA MET A 267 -2.55 12.50 25.25
C MET A 267 -2.28 13.39 24.04
N ALA A 268 -1.67 14.56 24.26
CA ALA A 268 -1.04 15.29 23.19
C ALA A 268 0.00 14.36 22.54
N SER A 269 -0.27 13.85 21.33
CA SER A 269 0.84 13.38 20.51
C SER A 269 1.69 14.61 20.23
N ARG A 270 2.99 14.49 20.48
CA ARG A 270 3.94 15.42 19.87
C ARG A 270 3.58 15.49 18.38
N ASP A 271 3.55 16.71 17.87
CA ASP A 271 3.55 16.97 16.43
C ASP A 271 2.22 16.75 15.67
N ASP A 272 1.05 16.81 16.34
CA ASP A 272 -0.21 17.00 15.62
C ASP A 272 -0.24 18.41 15.00
N LEU A 273 -0.30 18.48 13.67
CA LEU A 273 -0.40 19.71 12.89
C LEU A 273 -1.50 20.66 13.44
N TYR A 274 -2.63 20.11 13.90
CA TYR A 274 -3.74 20.90 14.44
C TYR A 274 -3.42 21.49 15.81
N ALA A 275 -2.65 20.77 16.64
CA ALA A 275 -2.16 21.27 17.91
C ALA A 275 -1.06 22.34 17.72
N LEU A 276 -0.21 22.17 16.69
CA LEU A 276 0.82 23.15 16.34
C LEU A 276 0.21 24.47 15.85
N GLY A 277 -0.91 24.41 15.13
CA GLY A 277 -1.65 25.60 14.66
C GLY A 277 -0.91 26.43 13.61
N ARG A 278 0.24 25.96 13.12
CA ARG A 278 1.07 26.58 12.08
C ARG A 278 1.82 25.51 11.28
N VAL A 279 2.33 25.91 10.13
CA VAL A 279 3.26 25.06 9.36
C VAL A 279 4.61 25.00 10.09
N PRO A 280 5.22 23.80 10.27
CA PRO A 280 6.56 23.66 10.83
C PRO A 280 7.62 24.28 9.89
N GLY A 281 8.59 24.99 10.46
CA GLY A 281 9.71 25.60 9.73
C GLY A 281 10.73 24.56 9.26
N ALA A 282 11.65 24.99 8.38
CA ALA A 282 12.62 24.11 7.70
C ALA A 282 13.42 23.19 8.65
N ASP A 283 13.80 23.69 9.82
CA ASP A 283 14.62 22.98 10.81
C ASP A 283 13.79 22.17 11.83
N GLU A 284 12.45 22.19 11.72
CA GLU A 284 11.54 21.41 12.55
C GLU A 284 11.22 20.02 11.93
N PRO A 285 10.86 19.02 12.74
CA PRO A 285 10.51 17.68 12.28
C PRO A 285 9.44 17.69 11.18
N VAL A 286 9.58 16.76 10.23
CA VAL A 286 8.63 16.60 9.12
C VAL A 286 7.31 15.93 9.54
N ASP A 287 7.26 15.24 10.68
CA ASP A 287 6.12 14.44 11.13
C ASP A 287 4.74 15.12 11.06
N PRO A 288 4.55 16.39 11.51
CA PRO A 288 3.25 17.06 11.37
C PRO A 288 2.79 17.16 9.91
N LEU A 289 3.76 17.27 8.98
CA LEU A 289 3.49 17.36 7.56
C LEU A 289 3.10 16.02 6.93
N LEU A 290 3.34 14.89 7.59
CA LEU A 290 3.06 13.54 7.07
C LEU A 290 1.79 12.91 7.65
N MET A 291 1.17 13.53 8.64
CA MET A 291 0.04 12.95 9.37
C MET A 291 -1.18 12.62 8.49
N GLY A 292 -1.95 11.58 8.80
CA GLY A 292 -3.11 11.17 8.01
C GLY A 292 -2.88 9.85 7.27
N GLU A 293 -3.89 9.42 6.53
CA GLU A 293 -3.87 8.17 5.80
C GLU A 293 -3.37 8.42 4.37
N TRP A 294 -2.25 7.78 4.01
CA TRP A 294 -1.71 7.87 2.66
C TRP A 294 -2.15 6.68 1.83
N ILE A 295 -2.82 6.96 0.72
CA ILE A 295 -3.33 5.99 -0.23
C ILE A 295 -2.39 5.91 -1.43
N LEU A 296 -1.66 4.80 -1.52
CA LEU A 296 -0.88 4.47 -2.70
C LEU A 296 -1.71 3.55 -3.58
N PHE A 297 -2.23 4.12 -4.67
CA PHE A 297 -2.99 3.38 -5.68
C PHE A 297 -2.21 2.13 -6.16
N PRO A 298 -2.88 0.98 -6.37
CA PRO A 298 -4.32 0.76 -6.32
C PRO A 298 -4.89 0.31 -4.96
N GLY A 299 -4.08 -0.12 -4.00
CA GLY A 299 -4.61 -0.87 -2.86
C GLY A 299 -3.78 -0.76 -1.58
N VAL A 300 -2.99 0.29 -1.43
CA VAL A 300 -2.11 0.46 -0.27
C VAL A 300 -2.58 1.62 0.57
N SER A 301 -2.69 1.44 1.87
CA SER A 301 -2.80 2.53 2.85
C SER A 301 -1.64 2.53 3.85
N ILE A 302 -1.17 3.72 4.23
CA ILE A 302 -0.18 3.93 5.29
C ILE A 302 -0.82 4.81 6.36
N ASN A 303 -0.94 4.27 7.57
CA ASN A 303 -1.48 4.96 8.74
C ASN A 303 -0.41 5.09 9.82
N THR A 304 -0.19 6.29 10.36
CA THR A 304 0.81 6.55 11.40
C THR A 304 0.21 6.51 12.80
N PHE A 305 0.98 5.98 13.76
CA PHE A 305 0.63 5.91 15.17
C PHE A 305 1.86 6.17 16.07
N TYR A 306 1.62 6.52 17.34
CA TYR A 306 2.66 6.91 18.30
C TYR A 306 2.58 6.16 19.66
N PRO A 307 2.60 4.82 19.69
CA PRO A 307 2.63 4.04 20.92
C PRO A 307 3.88 4.41 21.72
N ASN A 308 3.68 4.76 22.99
CA ASN A 308 4.75 5.21 23.88
C ASN A 308 5.60 6.37 23.30
N GLY A 309 5.03 7.21 22.43
CA GLY A 309 5.74 8.30 21.76
C GLY A 309 6.74 7.87 20.68
N GLN A 310 6.82 6.56 20.36
CA GLN A 310 7.60 6.06 19.23
C GLN A 310 6.73 6.03 17.97
N ARG A 311 7.27 6.53 16.85
CA ARG A 311 6.57 6.48 15.57
C ARG A 311 6.50 5.05 15.01
N GLY A 312 5.30 4.66 14.61
CA GLY A 312 5.07 3.44 13.83
C GLY A 312 4.05 3.68 12.72
N VAL A 313 4.03 2.78 11.74
CA VAL A 313 3.06 2.80 10.64
C VAL A 313 2.43 1.43 10.44
N LEU A 314 1.17 1.45 10.04
CA LEU A 314 0.44 0.30 9.51
C LEU A 314 0.39 0.45 8.00
N LEU A 315 1.12 -0.42 7.31
CA LEU A 315 1.03 -0.59 5.86
C LEU A 315 -0.03 -1.66 5.58
N SER A 316 -1.20 -1.27 5.06
CA SER A 316 -2.24 -2.20 4.63
C SER A 316 -2.19 -2.34 3.11
N VAL A 317 -2.10 -3.56 2.60
CA VAL A 317 -2.08 -3.88 1.16
C VAL A 317 -3.26 -4.79 0.84
N VAL A 318 -4.23 -4.27 0.09
CA VAL A 318 -5.45 -4.97 -0.37
C VAL A 318 -5.26 -5.39 -1.82
N VAL A 319 -5.45 -6.69 -2.09
CA VAL A 319 -5.32 -7.26 -3.44
C VAL A 319 -6.53 -8.12 -3.80
N PRO A 320 -6.90 -8.21 -5.09
CA PRO A 320 -7.99 -9.07 -5.54
C PRO A 320 -7.65 -10.54 -5.30
N GLY A 321 -8.64 -11.28 -4.82
CA GLY A 321 -8.55 -12.72 -4.64
C GLY A 321 -8.67 -13.49 -5.94
N ALA A 322 -8.96 -14.79 -5.80
CA ALA A 322 -9.20 -15.68 -6.94
C ALA A 322 -10.52 -15.34 -7.66
N GLU A 323 -11.54 -14.93 -6.89
CA GLU A 323 -12.90 -14.67 -7.36
C GLU A 323 -13.31 -13.21 -7.13
N VAL A 324 -14.29 -12.72 -7.89
CA VAL A 324 -14.74 -11.31 -7.88
C VAL A 324 -15.06 -10.81 -6.47
N GLY A 325 -15.77 -11.63 -5.70
CA GLY A 325 -16.21 -11.29 -4.35
C GLY A 325 -15.18 -11.60 -3.26
N THR A 326 -13.90 -11.75 -3.59
CA THR A 326 -12.85 -12.09 -2.63
C THR A 326 -11.65 -11.15 -2.73
N SER A 327 -11.03 -10.88 -1.59
CA SER A 327 -9.78 -10.13 -1.49
C SER A 327 -8.94 -10.62 -0.32
N THR A 328 -7.67 -10.23 -0.34
CA THR A 328 -6.74 -10.43 0.76
C THR A 328 -6.17 -9.08 1.17
N THR A 329 -6.23 -8.79 2.46
CA THR A 329 -5.62 -7.60 3.07
C THR A 329 -4.45 -8.05 3.93
N THR A 330 -3.24 -7.65 3.56
CA THR A 330 -2.03 -7.86 4.38
C THR A 330 -1.73 -6.58 5.14
N GLN A 331 -1.64 -6.67 6.46
CA GLN A 331 -1.32 -5.52 7.31
C GLN A 331 0.02 -5.74 7.98
N THR A 332 0.97 -4.86 7.68
CA THR A 332 2.35 -4.90 8.18
C THR A 332 2.59 -3.70 9.09
N PHE A 333 2.92 -3.98 10.35
CA PHE A 333 3.29 -2.98 11.34
C PHE A 333 4.79 -2.74 11.25
N LEU A 334 5.17 -1.48 11.06
CA LEU A 334 6.56 -1.03 11.05
C LEU A 334 6.79 -0.06 12.22
N ALA A 335 7.97 -0.11 12.80
CA ALA A 335 8.42 0.82 13.83
C ALA A 335 9.69 1.54 13.36
N GLU A 336 9.81 2.84 13.70
CA GLU A 336 10.98 3.65 13.34
C GLU A 336 12.30 3.06 13.88
N THR A 337 12.23 2.36 15.01
CA THR A 337 13.33 1.61 15.61
C THR A 337 12.79 0.31 16.22
N ALA A 338 13.67 -0.64 16.56
CA ALA A 338 13.24 -1.84 17.26
C ALA A 338 12.54 -1.47 18.60
N PRO A 339 11.26 -1.82 18.80
CA PRO A 339 10.53 -1.42 19.99
C PRO A 339 11.00 -2.22 21.21
N ASP A 340 11.07 -1.54 22.36
CA ASP A 340 11.24 -2.19 23.65
C ASP A 340 9.98 -2.99 24.05
N GLU A 341 10.04 -3.73 25.16
CA GLU A 341 8.94 -4.62 25.57
C GLU A 341 7.63 -3.87 25.82
N VAL A 342 7.69 -2.68 26.43
CA VAL A 342 6.50 -1.87 26.72
C VAL A 342 5.89 -1.34 25.43
N THR A 343 6.72 -0.78 24.55
CA THR A 343 6.24 -0.22 23.28
C THR A 343 5.71 -1.32 22.37
N ARG A 344 6.34 -2.50 22.38
CA ARG A 344 5.83 -3.69 21.68
C ARG A 344 4.45 -4.10 22.19
N GLY A 345 4.26 -4.17 23.51
CA GLY A 345 2.93 -4.45 24.09
C GLY A 345 1.87 -3.46 23.63
N MET A 346 2.17 -2.15 23.61
CA MET A 346 1.25 -1.13 23.11
C MET A 346 0.98 -1.24 21.60
N MET A 347 1.99 -1.63 20.81
CA MET A 347 1.81 -1.91 19.37
C MET A 347 0.93 -3.13 19.14
N ASP A 348 1.10 -4.19 19.95
CA ASP A 348 0.27 -5.40 19.88
C ASP A 348 -1.18 -5.09 20.26
N ASP A 349 -1.43 -4.28 21.29
CA ASP A 349 -2.77 -3.83 21.68
C ASP A 349 -3.42 -2.97 20.58
N LEU A 350 -2.67 -2.01 20.01
CA LEU A 350 -3.14 -1.22 18.86
C LEU A 350 -3.45 -2.13 17.67
N GLY A 351 -2.59 -3.13 17.43
CA GLY A 351 -2.79 -4.16 16.43
C GLY A 351 -4.12 -4.87 16.67
N ALA A 352 -4.33 -5.46 17.84
CA ALA A 352 -5.57 -6.15 18.19
C ALA A 352 -6.81 -5.27 18.03
N PHE A 353 -6.74 -4.02 18.48
CA PHE A 353 -7.80 -3.03 18.32
C PHE A 353 -8.13 -2.77 16.83
N LEU A 354 -7.12 -2.53 15.99
CA LEU A 354 -7.34 -2.35 14.55
C LEU A 354 -7.82 -3.64 13.86
N ALA A 355 -7.48 -4.81 14.39
CA ALA A 355 -7.98 -6.09 13.89
C ALA A 355 -9.48 -6.19 14.12
N HIS A 356 -9.94 -5.78 15.29
CA HIS A 356 -11.35 -5.72 15.62
C HIS A 356 -12.10 -4.73 14.72
N VAL A 357 -11.60 -3.49 14.58
CA VAL A 357 -12.22 -2.48 13.70
C VAL A 357 -12.37 -3.00 12.27
N VAL A 358 -11.27 -3.46 11.65
CA VAL A 358 -11.31 -3.91 10.25
C VAL A 358 -12.07 -5.24 10.10
N GLY A 359 -11.75 -6.21 10.96
CA GLY A 359 -12.23 -7.59 10.84
C GLY A 359 -13.68 -7.79 11.28
N ASP A 360 -14.14 -7.03 12.28
CA ASP A 360 -15.45 -7.23 12.91
C ASP A 360 -16.44 -6.10 12.58
N GLU A 361 -15.99 -4.95 12.08
CA GLU A 361 -16.86 -3.83 11.69
C GLU A 361 -16.85 -3.58 10.17
N ASP A 362 -15.69 -3.30 9.57
CA ASP A 362 -15.59 -2.91 8.15
C ASP A 362 -15.84 -4.06 7.17
N LEU A 363 -15.07 -5.15 7.30
CA LEU A 363 -15.14 -6.28 6.38
C LEU A 363 -16.50 -6.98 6.40
N PRO A 364 -17.18 -7.17 7.57
CA PRO A 364 -18.53 -7.72 7.59
C PRO A 364 -19.56 -6.81 6.92
N THR A 365 -19.46 -5.50 7.11
CA THR A 365 -20.32 -4.50 6.43
C THR A 365 -20.12 -4.58 4.92
N SER A 366 -18.87 -4.60 4.48
CA SER A 366 -18.49 -4.73 3.08
C SER A 366 -18.92 -6.08 2.47
N ALA A 367 -18.87 -7.16 3.24
CA ALA A 367 -19.34 -8.47 2.81
C ALA A 367 -20.87 -8.49 2.61
N PHE A 368 -21.62 -7.80 3.48
CA PHE A 368 -23.05 -7.63 3.29
C PHE A 368 -23.36 -6.78 2.04
N GLN A 369 -22.61 -5.70 1.80
CA GLN A 369 -22.72 -4.92 0.55
C GLN A 369 -22.49 -5.80 -0.68
N GLN A 370 -21.44 -6.62 -0.68
CA GLN A 370 -21.15 -7.58 -1.75
C GLN A 370 -22.33 -8.53 -2.03
N GLN A 371 -22.94 -9.07 -0.97
CA GLN A 371 -24.11 -9.94 -1.08
C GLN A 371 -25.29 -9.21 -1.71
N VAL A 372 -25.57 -7.99 -1.26
CA VAL A 372 -26.68 -7.17 -1.78
C VAL A 372 -26.46 -6.83 -3.25
N PHE A 373 -25.26 -6.39 -3.64
CA PHE A 373 -24.94 -6.10 -5.04
C PHE A 373 -25.03 -7.35 -5.91
N GLY A 374 -24.67 -8.52 -5.37
CA GLY A 374 -24.81 -9.81 -6.05
C GLY A 374 -26.25 -10.19 -6.43
N THR A 375 -27.26 -9.56 -5.82
CA THR A 375 -28.67 -9.79 -6.18
C THR A 375 -29.09 -9.11 -7.50
N GLY A 376 -28.33 -8.09 -7.94
CA GLY A 376 -28.70 -7.24 -9.08
C GLY A 376 -29.88 -6.29 -8.84
N LEU A 377 -30.41 -6.23 -7.60
CA LEU A 377 -31.53 -5.33 -7.26
C LEU A 377 -31.09 -3.90 -6.93
N VAL A 378 -29.81 -3.71 -6.63
CA VAL A 378 -29.19 -2.38 -6.49
C VAL A 378 -28.45 -2.08 -7.79
N GLY A 379 -28.90 -1.06 -8.52
CA GLY A 379 -28.30 -0.65 -9.79
C GLY A 379 -27.07 0.24 -9.60
N ASP A 380 -27.17 1.26 -8.76
CA ASP A 380 -26.09 2.20 -8.48
C ASP A 380 -25.87 2.42 -6.98
N VAL A 381 -24.63 2.74 -6.63
CA VAL A 381 -24.23 3.36 -5.35
C VAL A 381 -23.86 4.82 -5.59
N ARG A 382 -23.95 5.65 -4.54
CA ARG A 382 -23.67 7.08 -4.65
C ARG A 382 -22.60 7.50 -3.67
N PHE A 383 -21.57 8.16 -4.19
CA PHE A 383 -20.56 8.84 -3.39
C PHE A 383 -20.92 10.32 -3.31
N GLY A 384 -21.24 10.76 -2.11
CA GLY A 384 -21.54 12.15 -1.79
C GLY A 384 -20.38 13.08 -2.10
N ARG A 385 -20.66 14.37 -2.10
CA ARG A 385 -19.62 15.40 -2.33
C ARG A 385 -18.54 15.41 -1.23
N ASN A 386 -18.83 14.86 -0.06
CA ASN A 386 -17.86 14.68 1.03
C ASN A 386 -16.96 13.45 0.87
N GLU A 387 -17.21 12.58 -0.13
CA GLU A 387 -16.50 11.34 -0.39
C GLU A 387 -15.59 11.48 -1.61
N GLY A 388 -14.91 12.63 -1.72
CA GLY A 388 -14.06 12.97 -2.86
C GLY A 388 -12.95 11.96 -3.12
N GLY A 389 -12.46 11.27 -2.09
CA GLY A 389 -11.44 10.24 -2.22
C GLY A 389 -11.93 8.97 -2.94
N LEU A 390 -13.18 8.57 -2.71
CA LEU A 390 -13.83 7.48 -3.47
C LEU A 390 -14.01 7.88 -4.93
N GLN A 391 -14.51 9.09 -5.18
CA GLN A 391 -14.72 9.59 -6.55
C GLN A 391 -13.40 9.64 -7.33
N HIS A 392 -12.33 10.14 -6.69
CA HIS A 392 -11.00 10.21 -7.26
C HIS A 392 -10.47 8.81 -7.61
N PHE A 393 -10.56 7.87 -6.67
CA PHE A 393 -10.07 6.51 -6.83
C PHE A 393 -10.77 5.76 -7.96
N HIS A 394 -12.11 5.71 -7.96
CA HIS A 394 -12.88 5.01 -8.99
C HIS A 394 -12.72 5.68 -10.36
N GLY A 395 -12.62 7.01 -10.41
CA GLY A 395 -12.29 7.73 -11.65
C GLY A 395 -10.88 7.44 -12.19
N TRP A 396 -9.91 7.14 -11.33
CA TRP A 396 -8.58 6.67 -11.76
C TRP A 396 -8.59 5.22 -12.25
N LEU A 397 -9.36 4.34 -11.60
CA LEU A 397 -9.52 2.97 -12.08
C LEU A 397 -10.02 2.94 -13.53
N ASP A 398 -11.06 3.70 -13.85
CA ASP A 398 -11.64 3.74 -15.19
C ASP A 398 -10.66 4.33 -16.22
N ARG A 399 -9.98 5.43 -15.87
CA ARG A 399 -8.96 6.03 -16.75
C ARG A 399 -7.82 5.07 -17.06
N LEU A 400 -7.31 4.36 -16.06
CA LEU A 400 -6.18 3.43 -16.23
C LEU A 400 -6.58 2.14 -16.95
N ILE A 401 -7.80 1.65 -16.74
CA ILE A 401 -8.34 0.51 -17.50
C ILE A 401 -8.49 0.86 -18.99
N ALA A 402 -8.89 2.09 -19.30
CA ALA A 402 -9.02 2.58 -20.68
C ALA A 402 -7.68 2.92 -21.35
N ALA A 403 -6.62 3.24 -20.60
CA ALA A 403 -5.35 3.71 -21.14
C ALA A 403 -4.46 2.60 -21.73
N GLY A 404 -3.80 2.91 -22.86
CA GLY A 404 -2.75 2.07 -23.47
C GLY A 404 -1.41 2.17 -22.74
N ASP A 405 -0.49 1.22 -22.98
CA ASP A 405 0.82 1.20 -22.29
C ASP A 405 1.68 2.42 -22.59
N THR A 406 1.58 2.96 -23.80
CA THR A 406 2.30 4.17 -24.23
C THR A 406 1.85 5.43 -23.48
N ASP A 407 0.62 5.43 -22.97
CA ASP A 407 0.01 6.60 -22.34
C ASP A 407 0.20 6.58 -20.82
N LEU A 408 0.53 5.42 -20.23
CA LEU A 408 0.67 5.25 -18.78
C LEU A 408 1.66 6.24 -18.13
N PRO A 409 2.88 6.44 -18.65
CA PRO A 409 3.82 7.38 -18.03
C PRO A 409 3.24 8.79 -17.96
N ALA A 410 2.71 9.31 -19.07
CA ALA A 410 2.13 10.64 -19.13
C ALA A 410 0.89 10.78 -18.24
N LEU A 411 0.05 9.73 -18.19
CA LEU A 411 -1.15 9.71 -17.37
C LEU A 411 -0.82 9.69 -15.87
N LEU A 412 0.14 8.88 -15.43
CA LEU A 412 0.53 8.77 -14.01
C LEU A 412 1.43 9.92 -13.55
N SER A 413 2.22 10.52 -14.46
CA SER A 413 3.03 11.70 -14.16
C SER A 413 2.26 13.01 -14.22
N ALA A 414 1.02 13.00 -14.74
CA ALA A 414 0.19 14.19 -14.82
C ALA A 414 -0.09 14.71 -13.41
N SER A 415 0.63 15.77 -13.02
CA SER A 415 0.41 16.45 -11.76
C SER A 415 -1.04 16.92 -11.74
N CYS A 416 -1.80 16.52 -10.72
CA CYS A 416 -2.98 17.27 -10.33
C CYS A 416 -2.49 18.60 -9.75
N LEU A 417 -2.07 19.54 -10.60
CA LEU A 417 -1.86 20.92 -10.16
C LEU A 417 -3.18 21.39 -9.53
N PRO A 418 -3.15 22.00 -8.34
CA PRO A 418 -4.36 22.38 -7.63
C PRO A 418 -5.21 23.31 -8.52
N ARG A 419 -6.52 23.04 -8.56
CA ARG A 419 -7.50 24.05 -8.98
C ARG A 419 -7.69 25.07 -7.86
#